data_AF-A0A932V6S9-F1
#
_entry.id   AF-A0A932V6S9-F1
#
_cell.length_a   1.000
_cell.length_b   1.000
_cell.length_c   1.000
_cell.angle_alpha   90.00
_cell.angle_beta   90.00
_cell.angle_gamma   90.00
#
_symmetry.space_group_name_H-M   'P 1'
#
loop_
_entity.id
_entity.type
_entity.pdbx_description
1 polymer ?
#
loop_
_entity_poly.entity_id
_entity_poly.type
_entity_poly.pdbx_seq_one_letter_code
_entity_poly.pdbx_strand_id
1 'polypeptide(L)'
;MKLWIAMMLAVSSLLFAENFVTYEFSGGRLGDCLLTYLHAKWLSHKYHLPLLYKPFLYSEQLMLDAEELSYDTYRHLRTIRITSGQANLTRSWPGISCVYVCPYFPEDPAYLRTHPYAFHFDIDPKDREFKIVARSLIAPKAPLALTIPPQDKVSVAIHVREGGGYDTDHTRLFDPLKLPPLEFYIDGLREVARRFSGYPIYCYLFTDAIEPHLLARELAKAAPNLEIDFRKENNHHTQNVLEDFFSLFAFDVLIRPQSNYSIVPSLIHDYALLYAPMDFKREGRKITITKTELKVDEEKLQQVKQRVSGPFGLTPREKPLSLTTSILVPCHPKHAPLLFALLDAYAQQTVLPDEVIISISEVDKVSDALLAPLAQNRWPFRVRLVTSPLRLGDGGNRNRAAHCASGDILMAQDADDVPHPQRVEIIKSCFERYEILHLVHGYIYALQAEFPSIQMPHLVAYGPETDMTSLSFPFANGPVAIRREVFEQVQWPEGFSRDNDSVFNRKVHEQFPRLLVVQDPLYLYRAALSAWE
;
A
#
# COMPACT_ATOMS: atom_id res chain seq x y z
N MET A 1 21.58 -36.19 34.99
CA MET A 1 21.82 -35.06 34.06
C MET A 1 20.54 -34.35 33.63
N LYS A 2 19.53 -35.03 33.06
CA LYS A 2 18.24 -34.39 32.67
C LYS A 2 17.45 -33.76 33.83
N LEU A 3 17.42 -34.40 35.01
CA LEU A 3 16.77 -33.85 36.21
C LEU A 3 17.49 -32.60 36.75
N TRP A 4 18.83 -32.56 36.64
CA TRP A 4 19.64 -31.41 37.04
C TRP A 4 19.51 -30.23 36.07
N ILE A 5 19.38 -30.50 34.76
CA ILE A 5 19.10 -29.46 33.76
C ILE A 5 17.69 -28.89 33.94
N ALA A 6 16.68 -29.74 34.20
CA ALA A 6 15.33 -29.29 34.50
C ALA A 6 15.26 -28.48 35.82
N MET A 7 15.99 -28.90 36.85
CA MET A 7 16.06 -28.18 38.13
C MET A 7 16.85 -26.86 37.99
N MET A 8 17.93 -26.82 37.21
CA MET A 8 18.65 -25.56 36.92
C MET A 8 17.81 -24.59 36.08
N LEU A 9 17.02 -25.09 35.12
CA LEU A 9 16.09 -24.25 34.34
C LEU A 9 14.97 -23.69 35.23
N ALA A 10 14.37 -24.52 36.09
CA ALA A 10 13.33 -24.09 37.03
C ALA A 10 13.86 -23.15 38.13
N VAL A 11 15.09 -23.36 38.61
CA VAL A 11 15.74 -22.49 39.59
C VAL A 11 16.22 -21.19 38.93
N SER A 12 16.62 -21.20 37.65
CA SER A 12 16.98 -19.99 36.92
C SER A 12 15.78 -19.05 36.73
N SER A 13 14.59 -19.58 36.42
CA SER A 13 13.36 -18.77 36.32
C SER A 13 12.88 -18.21 37.67
N LEU A 14 13.24 -18.84 38.79
CA LEU A 14 12.90 -18.38 40.14
C LEU A 14 13.86 -17.32 40.70
N LEU A 15 15.01 -17.09 40.05
CA LEU A 15 16.04 -16.16 40.52
C LEU A 15 16.03 -14.81 39.80
N PHE A 16 15.27 -14.64 38.72
CA PHE A 16 15.13 -13.36 38.03
C PHE A 16 13.79 -12.72 38.36
N ALA A 17 13.85 -11.58 39.05
CA ALA A 17 12.69 -10.72 39.20
C ALA A 17 12.30 -10.18 37.81
N GLU A 18 11.13 -10.59 37.31
CA GLU A 18 10.55 -10.00 36.11
C GLU A 18 9.97 -8.63 36.43
N ASN A 19 10.36 -7.62 35.66
CA ASN A 19 9.82 -6.27 35.77
C ASN A 19 8.95 -5.97 34.56
N PHE A 20 7.92 -5.17 34.78
CA PHE A 20 6.90 -4.88 33.76
C PHE A 20 6.71 -3.39 33.59
N VAL A 21 6.19 -2.97 32.45
CA VAL A 21 5.69 -1.61 32.23
C VAL A 21 4.17 -1.66 32.09
N THR A 22 3.47 -0.71 32.67
CA THR A 22 2.05 -0.46 32.42
C THR A 22 1.82 1.04 32.34
N TYR A 23 0.57 1.46 32.22
CA TYR A 23 0.19 2.86 32.12
C TYR A 23 -1.01 3.23 32.99
N GLU A 24 -1.20 4.53 33.18
CA GLU A 24 -2.32 5.12 33.90
C GLU A 24 -3.13 6.01 32.95
N PHE A 25 -4.40 5.67 32.77
CA PHE A 25 -5.30 6.44 31.91
C PHE A 25 -5.60 7.82 32.48
N SER A 26 -5.81 8.78 31.58
CA SER A 26 -6.42 10.08 31.90
C SER A 26 -7.95 10.03 32.05
N GLY A 27 -8.58 8.90 31.70
CA GLY A 27 -10.04 8.80 31.55
C GLY A 27 -10.56 9.43 30.25
N GLY A 28 -9.68 9.72 29.30
CA GLY A 28 -10.01 10.32 28.01
C GLY A 28 -10.60 9.38 26.97
N ARG A 29 -10.66 9.84 25.72
CA ARG A 29 -11.20 9.09 24.57
C ARG A 29 -10.12 8.21 23.94
N LEU A 30 -10.46 7.52 22.84
CA LEU A 30 -9.56 6.64 22.10
C LEU A 30 -8.15 7.24 21.89
N GLY A 31 -8.06 8.49 21.43
CA GLY A 31 -6.78 9.15 21.21
C GLY A 31 -5.94 9.29 22.48
N ASP A 32 -6.56 9.62 23.61
CA ASP A 32 -5.89 9.75 24.91
C ASP A 32 -5.38 8.38 25.40
N CYS A 33 -6.22 7.35 25.27
CA CYS A 33 -5.88 5.98 25.65
C CYS A 33 -4.76 5.40 24.79
N LEU A 34 -4.82 5.58 23.46
CA LEU A 34 -3.79 5.11 22.54
C LEU A 34 -2.47 5.85 22.75
N LEU A 35 -2.50 7.17 22.95
CA LEU A 35 -1.29 7.94 23.24
C LEU A 35 -0.59 7.42 24.51
N THR A 36 -1.36 7.26 25.58
CA THR A 36 -0.88 6.71 26.85
C THR A 36 -0.31 5.30 26.70
N TYR A 37 -0.99 4.44 25.94
CA TYR A 37 -0.51 3.10 25.62
C TYR A 37 0.82 3.15 24.87
N LEU A 38 0.95 4.02 23.85
CA LEU A 38 2.17 4.16 23.07
C LEU A 38 3.34 4.70 23.90
N HIS A 39 3.11 5.60 24.85
CA HIS A 39 4.14 6.03 25.79
C HIS A 39 4.68 4.87 26.63
N ALA A 40 3.79 4.03 27.19
CA ALA A 40 4.22 2.83 27.90
C ALA A 40 4.87 1.80 26.98
N LYS A 41 4.36 1.63 25.75
CA LYS A 41 4.92 0.69 24.78
C LYS A 41 6.31 1.11 24.34
N TRP A 42 6.56 2.41 24.21
CA TRP A 42 7.89 2.94 23.94
C TRP A 42 8.89 2.59 25.06
N LEU A 43 8.49 2.69 26.33
CA LEU A 43 9.32 2.26 27.44
C LEU A 43 9.54 0.74 27.44
N SER A 44 8.49 -0.04 27.17
CA SER A 44 8.58 -1.49 27.00
C SER A 44 9.60 -1.87 25.92
N HIS A 45 9.52 -1.24 24.75
CA HIS A 45 10.44 -1.42 23.62
C HIS A 45 11.88 -1.04 24.00
N LYS A 46 12.08 0.18 24.51
CA LYS A 46 13.39 0.75 24.84
C LYS A 46 14.15 -0.02 25.92
N TYR A 47 13.43 -0.59 26.89
CA TYR A 47 14.03 -1.29 28.03
C TYR A 47 13.86 -2.81 27.97
N HIS A 48 13.31 -3.33 26.88
CA HIS A 48 13.01 -4.76 26.70
C HIS A 48 12.20 -5.35 27.87
N LEU A 49 11.25 -4.58 28.38
CA LEU A 49 10.35 -4.98 29.46
C LEU A 49 8.99 -5.39 28.89
N PRO A 50 8.36 -6.48 29.34
CA PRO A 50 7.00 -6.79 28.93
C PRO A 50 6.01 -5.70 29.34
N LEU A 51 5.03 -5.42 28.48
CA LEU A 51 3.96 -4.48 28.76
C LEU A 51 2.74 -5.22 29.34
N LEU A 52 2.19 -4.67 30.41
CA LEU A 52 0.92 -5.09 31.01
C LEU A 52 -0.19 -4.17 30.53
N TYR A 53 -1.02 -4.70 29.64
CA TYR A 53 -2.13 -4.02 28.97
C TYR A 53 -3.36 -3.90 29.89
N LYS A 54 -4.00 -2.73 29.83
CA LYS A 54 -5.26 -2.43 30.49
C LYS A 54 -6.30 -2.15 29.41
N PRO A 55 -7.45 -2.85 29.38
CA PRO A 55 -8.49 -2.56 28.40
C PRO A 55 -9.03 -1.13 28.49
N PHE A 56 -9.40 -0.56 27.35
CA PHE A 56 -10.07 0.74 27.22
C PHE A 56 -11.11 0.68 26.09
N LEU A 57 -11.93 1.72 25.94
CA LEU A 57 -12.97 1.74 24.92
C LEU A 57 -12.37 1.50 23.52
N TYR A 58 -12.92 0.51 22.80
CA TYR A 58 -12.51 0.02 21.48
C TYR A 58 -11.26 -0.87 21.45
N SER A 59 -10.52 -1.02 22.55
CA SER A 59 -9.28 -1.80 22.53
C SER A 59 -9.52 -3.29 22.28
N GLU A 60 -10.70 -3.81 22.64
CA GLU A 60 -11.12 -5.19 22.36
C GLU A 60 -11.18 -5.53 20.86
N GLN A 61 -11.24 -4.50 20.01
CA GLN A 61 -11.24 -4.61 18.55
C GLN A 61 -9.84 -4.47 17.93
N LEU A 62 -8.80 -4.24 18.74
CA LEU A 62 -7.42 -4.03 18.30
C LEU A 62 -6.50 -5.20 18.70
N MET A 63 -5.47 -5.48 17.92
CA MET A 63 -4.57 -6.63 18.13
C MET A 63 -3.90 -6.65 19.51
N LEU A 64 -3.62 -5.49 20.11
CA LEU A 64 -3.02 -5.34 21.44
C LEU A 64 -3.81 -6.06 22.53
N ASP A 65 -5.12 -6.24 22.36
CA ASP A 65 -5.96 -6.96 23.31
C ASP A 65 -5.76 -8.49 23.25
N ALA A 66 -5.32 -9.00 22.10
CA ALA A 66 -4.98 -10.41 21.91
C ALA A 66 -3.49 -10.70 22.20
N GLU A 67 -2.60 -9.75 21.94
CA GLU A 67 -1.15 -9.96 21.93
C GLU A 67 -0.45 -9.52 23.23
N GLU A 68 -0.97 -8.53 23.96
CA GLU A 68 -0.33 -8.02 25.18
C GLU A 68 -0.74 -8.81 26.43
N LEU A 69 0.14 -8.82 27.43
CA LEU A 69 -0.14 -9.46 28.72
C LEU A 69 -1.20 -8.66 29.49
N SER A 70 -2.23 -9.33 30.01
CA SER A 70 -3.25 -8.67 30.83
C SER A 70 -2.67 -8.17 32.17
N TYR A 71 -2.94 -6.90 32.50
CA TYR A 71 -2.56 -6.29 33.78
C TYR A 71 -3.19 -7.00 34.99
N ASP A 72 -4.41 -7.53 34.87
CA ASP A 72 -5.12 -8.13 36.00
C ASP A 72 -4.40 -9.34 36.59
N THR A 73 -3.69 -10.10 35.77
CA THR A 73 -2.86 -11.23 36.19
C THR A 73 -1.75 -10.79 37.16
N TYR A 74 -1.26 -9.55 37.03
CA TYR A 74 -0.08 -9.03 37.73
C TYR A 74 -0.40 -7.87 38.68
N ARG A 75 -1.69 -7.56 38.90
CA ARG A 75 -2.13 -6.42 39.74
C ARG A 75 -1.68 -6.47 41.21
N HIS A 76 -1.22 -7.64 41.67
CA HIS A 76 -0.73 -7.87 43.03
C HIS A 76 0.75 -7.47 43.20
N LEU A 77 1.48 -7.25 42.09
CA LEU A 77 2.87 -6.83 42.13
C LEU A 77 3.02 -5.39 42.64
N ARG A 78 4.19 -5.08 43.19
CA ARG A 78 4.52 -3.72 43.65
C ARG A 78 4.56 -2.77 42.46
N THR A 79 3.82 -1.67 42.53
CA THR A 79 3.83 -0.64 41.50
C THR A 79 4.84 0.47 41.83
N ILE A 80 5.52 0.98 40.81
CA ILE A 80 6.45 2.11 40.90
C ILE A 80 6.04 3.13 39.83
N ARG A 81 5.52 4.28 40.25
CA ARG A 81 5.18 5.35 39.31
C ARG A 81 6.46 6.02 38.78
N ILE A 82 6.52 6.24 37.47
CA ILE A 82 7.67 6.90 36.83
C ILE A 82 7.60 8.40 37.12
N THR A 83 8.69 8.98 37.66
CA THR A 83 8.73 10.37 38.12
C THR A 83 9.80 11.24 37.46
N SER A 84 10.78 10.68 36.73
CA SER A 84 11.86 11.46 36.11
C SER A 84 12.42 10.82 34.84
N GLY A 85 12.11 11.39 33.67
CA GLY A 85 12.83 11.22 32.38
C GLY A 85 13.50 9.88 32.08
N GLN A 86 12.80 8.76 32.34
CA GLN A 86 13.23 7.38 32.06
C GLN A 86 14.38 6.80 32.93
N ALA A 87 15.05 7.59 33.78
CA ALA A 87 16.31 7.21 34.46
C ALA A 87 16.21 6.07 35.49
N ASN A 88 15.00 5.63 35.86
CA ASN A 88 14.79 4.66 36.95
C ASN A 88 14.35 3.26 36.49
N LEU A 89 14.13 3.03 35.19
CA LEU A 89 13.62 1.73 34.68
C LEU A 89 14.66 0.61 34.69
N THR A 90 15.95 0.94 34.79
CA THR A 90 17.05 -0.03 34.88
C THR A 90 17.37 -0.47 36.31
N ARG A 91 16.75 0.17 37.33
CA ARG A 91 17.05 -0.12 38.73
C ARG A 91 16.34 -1.40 39.17
N SER A 92 16.99 -2.54 38.95
CA SER A 92 16.53 -3.82 39.46
C SER A 92 16.63 -3.86 40.98
N TRP A 93 15.54 -4.31 41.62
CA TRP A 93 15.54 -4.65 43.05
C TRP A 93 15.76 -6.15 43.14
N PRO A 94 16.88 -6.63 43.71
CA PRO A 94 17.16 -8.06 43.78
C PRO A 94 15.98 -8.83 44.41
N GLY A 95 15.40 -9.75 43.66
CA GLY A 95 14.32 -10.63 44.13
C GLY A 95 12.92 -10.00 44.23
N ILE A 96 12.68 -8.79 43.72
CA ILE A 96 11.35 -8.16 43.75
C ILE A 96 10.91 -7.77 42.34
N SER A 97 9.91 -8.48 41.83
CA SER A 97 9.18 -8.08 40.62
C SER A 97 8.35 -6.82 40.89
N CYS A 98 8.43 -5.86 39.98
CA CYS A 98 7.67 -4.63 40.06
C CYS A 98 7.05 -4.23 38.71
N VAL A 99 6.03 -3.38 38.79
CA VAL A 99 5.31 -2.84 37.65
C VAL A 99 5.54 -1.32 37.60
N TYR A 100 6.28 -0.87 36.60
CA TYR A 100 6.50 0.55 36.37
C TYR A 100 5.29 1.17 35.68
N VAL A 101 4.71 2.21 36.29
CA VAL A 101 3.49 2.87 35.79
C VAL A 101 3.88 4.15 35.05
N CYS A 102 3.70 4.15 33.73
CA CYS A 102 3.79 5.32 32.88
C CYS A 102 2.56 6.22 33.11
N PRO A 103 2.72 7.43 33.67
CA PRO A 103 1.60 8.33 33.83
C PRO A 103 1.20 8.92 32.47
N TYR A 104 -0.07 9.28 32.32
CA TYR A 104 -0.50 10.09 31.17
C TYR A 104 0.19 11.46 31.15
N PHE A 105 0.60 11.87 29.96
CA PHE A 105 0.89 13.26 29.63
C PHE A 105 0.46 13.54 28.17
N PRO A 106 -0.05 14.75 27.85
CA PRO A 106 -0.34 15.14 26.48
C PRO A 106 0.94 15.49 25.72
N GLU A 107 0.90 15.38 24.40
CA GLU A 107 1.96 15.86 23.48
C GLU A 107 1.73 17.32 23.03
N ASP A 108 0.71 17.99 23.58
CA ASP A 108 0.40 19.39 23.26
C ASP A 108 1.53 20.31 23.78
N PRO A 109 2.26 21.01 22.89
CA PRO A 109 3.38 21.86 23.29
C PRO A 109 2.99 22.99 24.24
N ALA A 110 1.78 23.55 24.13
CA ALA A 110 1.33 24.62 25.03
C ALA A 110 1.06 24.08 26.44
N TYR A 111 0.51 22.86 26.51
CA TYR A 111 0.26 22.19 27.77
C TYR A 111 1.58 21.83 28.46
N LEU A 112 2.55 21.26 27.73
CA LEU A 112 3.86 20.91 28.27
C LEU A 112 4.66 22.11 28.79
N ARG A 113 4.52 23.29 28.15
CA ARG A 113 5.13 24.53 28.63
C ARG A 113 4.56 25.02 29.97
N THR A 114 3.26 24.84 30.19
CA THR A 114 2.55 25.34 31.38
C THR A 114 2.52 24.33 32.52
N HIS A 115 2.63 23.04 32.20
CA HIS A 115 2.62 21.93 33.14
C HIS A 115 3.82 21.03 32.85
N PRO A 116 5.04 21.42 33.25
CA PRO A 116 6.24 20.62 33.03
C PRO A 116 6.11 19.30 33.82
N TYR A 117 5.77 18.23 33.13
CA TYR A 117 5.71 16.90 33.70
C TYR A 117 7.15 16.41 33.92
N ALA A 118 7.54 16.20 35.18
CA ALA A 118 8.86 15.69 35.52
C ALA A 118 9.19 14.35 34.83
N PHE A 119 8.16 13.61 34.41
CA PHE A 119 8.23 12.31 33.75
C PHE A 119 8.02 12.35 32.22
N HIS A 120 7.94 13.52 31.60
CA HIS A 120 7.81 13.65 30.14
C HIS A 120 9.01 13.00 29.42
N PHE A 121 8.75 12.33 28.30
CA PHE A 121 9.77 11.84 27.38
C PHE A 121 9.21 11.77 25.96
N ASP A 122 10.09 11.92 24.99
CA ASP A 122 9.72 11.79 23.58
C ASP A 122 9.80 10.32 23.13
N ILE A 123 8.85 9.92 22.28
CA ILE A 123 8.97 8.75 21.42
C ILE A 123 9.92 9.13 20.28
N ASP A 124 10.97 8.35 20.02
CA ASP A 124 11.88 8.65 18.91
C ASP A 124 11.13 8.49 17.57
N PRO A 125 10.88 9.58 16.82
CA PRO A 125 10.17 9.48 15.55
C PRO A 125 10.99 8.77 14.47
N LYS A 126 12.26 8.42 14.70
CA LYS A 126 13.11 7.71 13.74
C LYS A 126 13.20 6.21 13.98
N ASP A 127 12.70 5.71 15.11
CA ASP A 127 12.72 4.28 15.41
C ASP A 127 11.69 3.52 14.55
N ARG A 128 12.16 2.98 13.41
CA ARG A 128 11.33 2.22 12.46
C ARG A 128 10.80 0.92 13.05
N GLU A 129 11.57 0.27 13.94
CA GLU A 129 11.18 -0.98 14.57
C GLU A 129 9.99 -0.75 15.50
N PHE A 130 10.08 0.28 16.35
CA PHE A 130 8.97 0.67 17.22
C PHE A 130 7.71 1.02 16.42
N LYS A 131 7.83 1.78 15.33
CA LYS A 131 6.67 2.10 14.47
C LYS A 131 6.02 0.86 13.85
N ILE A 132 6.79 -0.16 13.49
CA ILE A 132 6.25 -1.42 12.98
C ILE A 132 5.46 -2.14 14.09
N VAL A 133 6.08 -2.31 15.26
CA VAL A 133 5.46 -2.96 16.42
C VAL A 133 4.22 -2.22 16.89
N ALA A 134 4.29 -0.90 17.02
CA ALA A 134 3.16 -0.07 17.43
C ALA A 134 1.99 -0.21 16.46
N ARG A 135 2.24 -0.14 15.14
CA ARG A 135 1.19 -0.30 14.12
C ARG A 135 0.59 -1.69 14.11
N SER A 136 1.39 -2.74 14.28
CA SER A 136 0.86 -4.11 14.32
C SER A 136 -0.03 -4.34 15.53
N LEU A 137 0.34 -3.78 16.69
CA LEU A 137 -0.42 -3.94 17.93
C LEU A 137 -1.70 -3.11 17.94
N ILE A 138 -1.69 -1.90 17.40
CA ILE A 138 -2.95 -1.14 17.30
C ILE A 138 -3.80 -1.55 16.10
N ALA A 139 -3.37 -2.47 15.23
CA ALA A 139 -4.14 -2.86 14.05
C ALA A 139 -5.53 -3.42 14.44
N PRO A 140 -6.58 -3.19 13.64
CA PRO A 140 -7.89 -3.74 13.92
C PRO A 140 -7.89 -5.27 13.72
N LYS A 141 -8.59 -6.00 14.60
CA LYS A 141 -8.78 -7.47 14.51
C LYS A 141 -9.66 -7.88 13.33
N ALA A 142 -10.55 -7.00 12.89
CA ALA A 142 -11.48 -7.21 11.78
C ALA A 142 -11.29 -6.13 10.71
N PRO A 143 -11.57 -6.43 9.43
CA PRO A 143 -11.58 -5.43 8.37
C PRO A 143 -12.54 -4.27 8.70
N LEU A 144 -12.08 -3.04 8.48
CA LEU A 144 -12.85 -1.81 8.67
C LEU A 144 -13.23 -1.19 7.32
N ALA A 145 -14.35 -0.49 7.26
CA ALA A 145 -14.77 0.29 6.09
C ALA A 145 -14.00 1.63 6.04
N LEU A 146 -12.75 1.57 5.54
CA LEU A 146 -11.86 2.72 5.50
C LEU A 146 -12.20 3.68 4.35
N THR A 147 -11.90 4.96 4.56
CA THR A 147 -11.88 5.97 3.50
C THR A 147 -10.57 5.84 2.74
N ILE A 148 -10.66 5.42 1.48
CA ILE A 148 -9.50 5.24 0.60
C ILE A 148 -9.44 6.41 -0.39
N PRO A 149 -8.39 7.26 -0.37
CA PRO A 149 -8.29 8.36 -1.29
C PRO A 149 -7.97 7.89 -2.72
N PRO A 150 -8.32 8.68 -3.75
CA PRO A 150 -7.94 8.42 -5.14
C PRO A 150 -6.41 8.33 -5.30
N GLN A 151 -5.95 7.33 -6.06
CA GLN A 151 -4.52 7.07 -6.24
C GLN A 151 -3.84 7.98 -7.27
N ASP A 152 -4.64 8.66 -8.09
CA ASP A 152 -4.22 9.61 -9.12
C ASP A 152 -4.14 11.07 -8.61
N LYS A 153 -4.26 11.28 -7.30
CA LYS A 153 -4.25 12.61 -6.66
C LYS A 153 -3.36 12.63 -5.43
N VAL A 154 -2.86 13.82 -5.10
CA VAL A 154 -2.23 14.06 -3.80
C VAL A 154 -3.35 14.04 -2.76
N SER A 155 -3.27 13.09 -1.83
CA SER A 155 -4.30 12.88 -0.83
C SER A 155 -3.95 13.58 0.48
N VAL A 156 -4.90 14.37 1.00
CA VAL A 156 -4.75 15.16 2.22
C VAL A 156 -5.85 14.79 3.22
N ALA A 157 -5.45 14.30 4.39
CA ALA A 157 -6.34 14.18 5.54
C ALA A 157 -6.35 15.50 6.32
N ILE A 158 -7.53 16.07 6.54
CA ILE A 158 -7.73 17.25 7.39
C ILE A 158 -8.55 16.84 8.59
N HIS A 159 -7.98 16.90 9.79
CA HIS A 159 -8.72 16.65 11.02
C HIS A 159 -9.18 17.96 11.65
N VAL A 160 -10.48 18.25 11.65
CA VAL A 160 -11.05 19.46 12.28
C VAL A 160 -11.92 19.07 13.46
N ARG A 161 -11.64 19.64 14.64
CA ARG A 161 -12.48 19.48 15.84
C ARG A 161 -13.28 20.75 16.07
N GLU A 162 -14.60 20.66 15.96
CA GLU A 162 -15.48 21.80 16.27
C GLU A 162 -15.99 21.78 17.70
N GLY A 163 -16.03 20.59 18.32
CA GLY A 163 -16.38 20.43 19.72
C GLY A 163 -17.77 19.86 19.97
N GLY A 164 -18.10 18.75 19.30
CA GLY A 164 -19.34 18.03 19.58
C GLY A 164 -19.24 17.24 20.88
N GLY A 165 -20.25 17.36 21.76
CA GLY A 165 -20.44 16.52 22.96
C GLY A 165 -19.53 16.83 24.16
N TYR A 166 -18.22 16.87 23.95
CA TYR A 166 -17.22 16.97 25.04
C TYR A 166 -16.52 18.32 25.13
N ASP A 167 -16.36 19.02 24.02
CA ASP A 167 -15.70 20.32 24.01
C ASP A 167 -16.76 21.43 24.04
N THR A 168 -16.46 22.50 24.76
CA THR A 168 -17.33 23.67 24.87
C THR A 168 -16.61 24.88 24.28
N ASP A 169 -17.30 26.00 24.14
CA ASP A 169 -16.67 27.30 23.84
C ASP A 169 -15.54 27.62 24.83
N HIS A 170 -15.67 27.15 26.08
CA HIS A 170 -14.62 27.25 27.07
C HIS A 170 -13.38 26.44 26.65
N THR A 171 -13.53 25.20 26.19
CA THR A 171 -12.40 24.39 25.71
C THR A 171 -11.63 25.09 24.59
N ARG A 172 -12.31 25.73 23.64
CA ARG A 172 -11.66 26.48 22.54
C ARG A 172 -10.78 27.64 23.04
N LEU A 173 -11.17 28.28 24.15
CA LEU A 173 -10.42 29.39 24.74
C LEU A 173 -9.24 28.95 25.62
N PHE A 174 -9.28 27.73 26.16
CA PHE A 174 -8.29 27.19 27.10
C PHE A 174 -7.29 26.23 26.44
N ASP A 175 -7.73 25.48 25.42
CA ASP A 175 -6.90 24.57 24.62
C ASP A 175 -6.92 24.95 23.12
N PRO A 176 -6.47 26.16 22.70
CA PRO A 176 -6.69 26.63 21.34
C PRO A 176 -5.88 25.86 20.29
N LEU A 177 -4.82 25.14 20.69
CA LEU A 177 -4.10 24.25 19.78
C LEU A 177 -4.87 22.95 19.49
N LYS A 178 -5.79 22.54 20.37
CA LYS A 178 -6.67 21.37 20.17
C LYS A 178 -7.88 21.69 19.30
N LEU A 179 -8.34 22.94 19.34
CA LEU A 179 -9.43 23.48 18.51
C LEU A 179 -8.95 24.76 17.79
N PRO A 180 -7.97 24.66 16.87
CA PRO A 180 -7.45 25.81 16.17
C PRO A 180 -8.52 26.45 15.28
N PRO A 181 -8.46 27.76 15.04
CA PRO A 181 -9.41 28.45 14.18
C PRO A 181 -9.29 27.99 12.73
N LEU A 182 -10.35 28.14 11.93
CA LEU A 182 -10.43 27.59 10.56
C LEU A 182 -9.29 28.11 9.65
N GLU A 183 -8.85 29.34 9.88
CA GLU A 183 -7.74 29.99 9.18
C GLU A 183 -6.44 29.16 9.22
N PHE A 184 -6.17 28.44 10.33
CA PHE A 184 -5.02 27.55 10.42
C PHE A 184 -5.07 26.43 9.37
N TYR A 185 -6.24 25.84 9.15
CA TYR A 185 -6.41 24.76 8.18
C TYR A 185 -6.33 25.28 6.74
N ILE A 186 -6.88 26.46 6.49
CA ILE A 186 -6.77 27.15 5.20
C ILE A 186 -5.29 27.42 4.86
N ASP A 187 -4.50 27.89 5.82
CA ASP A 187 -3.07 28.13 5.61
C ASP A 187 -2.29 26.83 5.40
N GLY A 188 -2.63 25.76 6.12
CA GLY A 188 -2.09 24.42 5.87
C GLY A 188 -2.38 23.93 4.45
N LEU A 189 -3.62 24.10 3.97
CA LEU A 189 -4.02 23.74 2.61
C LEU A 189 -3.27 24.54 1.54
N ARG A 190 -3.08 25.84 1.76
CA ARG A 190 -2.26 26.69 0.88
C ARG A 190 -0.82 26.20 0.81
N GLU A 191 -0.25 25.77 1.92
CA GLU A 191 1.11 25.23 1.96
C GLU A 191 1.22 23.91 1.19
N VAL A 192 0.22 23.04 1.29
CA VAL A 192 0.12 21.81 0.48
C VAL A 192 0.02 22.17 -1.01
N ALA A 193 -0.92 23.04 -1.38
CA ALA A 193 -1.13 23.48 -2.75
C ALA A 193 0.13 24.12 -3.36
N ARG A 194 0.90 24.87 -2.57
CA ARG A 194 2.18 25.45 -2.98
C ARG A 194 3.23 24.37 -3.28
N ARG A 195 3.34 23.35 -2.45
CA ARG A 195 4.36 22.27 -2.60
C ARG A 195 4.02 21.26 -3.68
N PHE A 196 2.74 21.03 -3.91
CA PHE A 196 2.17 20.20 -4.97
C PHE A 196 1.56 21.05 -6.08
N SER A 197 2.16 22.21 -6.37
CA SER A 197 1.73 23.07 -7.47
C SER A 197 1.78 22.30 -8.79
N GLY A 198 0.67 22.34 -9.54
CA GLY A 198 0.51 21.60 -10.79
C GLY A 198 -0.05 20.18 -10.66
N TYR A 199 -0.26 19.68 -9.44
CA TYR A 199 -0.83 18.35 -9.19
C TYR A 199 -2.29 18.46 -8.74
N PRO A 200 -3.17 17.50 -9.10
CA PRO A 200 -4.51 17.42 -8.55
C PRO A 200 -4.46 17.03 -7.07
N ILE A 201 -5.27 17.70 -6.24
CA ILE A 201 -5.30 17.49 -4.78
C ILE A 201 -6.70 17.04 -4.37
N TYR A 202 -6.76 15.92 -3.66
CA TYR A 202 -7.94 15.40 -3.00
C TYR A 202 -7.80 15.56 -1.48
N CYS A 203 -8.79 16.17 -0.85
CA CYS A 203 -8.86 16.36 0.58
C CYS A 203 -10.04 15.62 1.17
N TYR A 204 -9.82 14.92 2.27
CA TYR A 204 -10.90 14.39 3.09
C TYR A 204 -10.93 15.07 4.45
N LEU A 205 -12.08 15.65 4.79
CA LEU A 205 -12.33 16.31 6.05
C LEU A 205 -12.87 15.31 7.09
N PHE A 206 -12.01 14.96 8.05
CA PHE A 206 -12.36 14.21 9.25
C PHE A 206 -12.79 15.18 10.34
N THR A 207 -14.06 15.17 10.72
CA THR A 207 -14.58 16.16 11.68
C THR A 207 -15.77 15.67 12.48
N ASP A 208 -15.91 16.16 13.70
CA ASP A 208 -17.09 15.99 14.56
C ASP A 208 -18.12 17.13 14.40
N ALA A 209 -17.93 18.01 13.41
CA ALA A 209 -18.85 19.09 13.09
C ALA A 209 -20.27 18.58 12.82
N ILE A 210 -21.27 19.33 13.27
CA ILE A 210 -22.68 19.07 12.94
C ILE A 210 -22.93 19.34 11.46
N GLU A 211 -22.29 20.38 10.91
CA GLU A 211 -22.46 20.81 9.52
C GLU A 211 -21.13 20.77 8.74
N PRO A 212 -20.55 19.57 8.50
CA PRO A 212 -19.22 19.43 7.89
C PRO A 212 -19.14 20.05 6.48
N HIS A 213 -20.27 20.12 5.77
CA HIS A 213 -20.38 20.72 4.46
C HIS A 213 -20.07 22.23 4.44
N LEU A 214 -20.34 22.96 5.53
CA LEU A 214 -20.00 24.38 5.66
C LEU A 214 -18.49 24.56 5.79
N LEU A 215 -17.84 23.74 6.63
CA LEU A 215 -16.38 23.71 6.74
C LEU A 215 -15.72 23.36 5.41
N ALA A 216 -16.20 22.32 4.73
CA ALA A 216 -15.69 21.92 3.43
C ALA A 216 -15.80 23.06 2.40
N ARG A 217 -16.91 23.81 2.38
CA ARG A 217 -17.08 24.97 1.49
C ARG A 217 -16.07 26.08 1.76
N GLU A 218 -15.80 26.38 3.03
CA GLU A 218 -14.82 27.40 3.39
C GLU A 218 -13.38 26.95 3.09
N LEU A 219 -13.04 25.69 3.39
CA LEU A 219 -11.74 25.10 3.06
C LEU A 219 -11.48 25.06 1.55
N ALA A 220 -12.52 24.83 0.74
CA ALA A 220 -12.41 24.80 -0.72
C ALA A 220 -11.96 26.16 -1.31
N LYS A 221 -12.10 27.26 -0.56
CA LYS A 221 -11.60 28.58 -0.97
C LYS A 221 -10.07 28.70 -0.85
N ALA A 222 -9.40 27.74 -0.22
CA ALA A 222 -7.95 27.79 0.00
C ALA A 222 -7.16 27.65 -1.31
N ALA A 223 -7.63 26.87 -2.28
CA ALA A 223 -6.97 26.62 -3.56
C ALA A 223 -7.97 26.22 -4.68
N PRO A 224 -7.75 26.63 -5.94
CA PRO A 224 -8.70 26.40 -7.04
C PRO A 224 -8.81 24.95 -7.53
N ASN A 225 -7.78 24.11 -7.32
CA ASN A 225 -7.73 22.72 -7.80
C ASN A 225 -8.00 21.69 -6.69
N LEU A 226 -8.74 22.10 -5.66
CA LEU A 226 -8.98 21.30 -4.46
C LEU A 226 -10.32 20.59 -4.55
N GLU A 227 -10.29 19.26 -4.57
CA GLU A 227 -11.48 18.46 -4.32
C GLU A 227 -11.59 18.16 -2.84
N ILE A 228 -12.70 18.54 -2.20
CA ILE A 228 -12.93 18.25 -0.78
C ILE A 228 -14.12 17.31 -0.64
N ASP A 229 -13.88 16.22 0.06
CA ASP A 229 -14.91 15.29 0.49
C ASP A 229 -14.96 15.17 2.02
N PHE A 230 -16.04 14.58 2.52
CA PHE A 230 -16.33 14.39 3.94
C PHE A 230 -17.47 13.39 4.08
N ARG A 231 -17.56 12.77 5.26
CA ARG A 231 -18.62 11.83 5.61
C ARG A 231 -20.00 12.49 5.55
N LYS A 232 -20.91 11.96 4.72
CA LYS A 232 -22.25 12.55 4.51
C LYS A 232 -23.28 12.12 5.55
N GLU A 233 -23.10 10.94 6.13
CA GLU A 233 -24.07 10.32 7.05
C GLU A 233 -23.38 9.83 8.32
N ASN A 234 -24.11 9.84 9.43
CA ASN A 234 -23.61 9.38 10.74
C ASN A 234 -22.31 10.08 11.19
N ASN A 235 -22.18 11.37 10.89
CA ASN A 235 -21.05 12.19 11.33
C ASN A 235 -21.21 12.56 12.80
N HIS A 236 -20.64 11.76 13.70
CA HIS A 236 -20.73 11.98 15.14
C HIS A 236 -19.46 11.50 15.84
N HIS A 237 -19.07 12.16 16.93
CA HIS A 237 -17.81 11.89 17.66
C HIS A 237 -17.73 10.48 18.32
N THR A 238 -18.81 9.70 18.30
CA THR A 238 -18.86 8.31 18.81
C THR A 238 -19.11 7.27 17.71
N GLN A 239 -19.30 7.71 16.46
CA GLN A 239 -19.57 6.86 15.31
C GLN A 239 -18.34 6.82 14.41
N ASN A 240 -18.08 5.68 13.78
CA ASN A 240 -16.96 5.48 12.85
C ASN A 240 -15.56 5.81 13.43
N VAL A 241 -15.41 5.74 14.76
CA VAL A 241 -14.22 6.25 15.46
C VAL A 241 -12.96 5.50 15.04
N LEU A 242 -13.04 4.18 14.87
CA LEU A 242 -11.92 3.36 14.40
C LEU A 242 -11.70 3.54 12.90
N GLU A 243 -12.77 3.54 12.10
CA GLU A 243 -12.73 3.74 10.66
C GLU A 243 -12.04 5.05 10.29
N ASP A 244 -12.46 6.16 10.91
CA ASP A 244 -11.85 7.47 10.67
C ASP A 244 -10.39 7.50 11.14
N PHE A 245 -10.08 6.84 12.26
CA PHE A 245 -8.73 6.81 12.83
C PHE A 245 -7.76 6.08 11.91
N PHE A 246 -8.14 4.90 11.44
CA PHE A 246 -7.32 4.10 10.52
C PHE A 246 -7.30 4.68 9.11
N SER A 247 -8.35 5.41 8.71
CA SER A 247 -8.35 6.12 7.43
C SER A 247 -7.26 7.18 7.36
N LEU A 248 -6.86 7.81 8.47
CA LEU A 248 -5.77 8.80 8.50
C LEU A 248 -4.42 8.24 7.99
N PHE A 249 -4.21 6.92 8.04
CA PHE A 249 -2.97 6.28 7.57
C PHE A 249 -2.94 6.06 6.05
N ALA A 250 -4.08 6.26 5.36
CA ALA A 250 -4.19 6.05 3.92
C ALA A 250 -3.83 7.31 3.09
N PHE A 251 -3.53 8.43 3.76
CA PHE A 251 -3.30 9.72 3.11
C PHE A 251 -1.82 10.10 3.08
N ASP A 252 -1.41 10.83 2.03
CA ASP A 252 -0.03 11.28 1.85
C ASP A 252 0.33 12.42 2.83
N VAL A 253 -0.66 13.27 3.13
CA VAL A 253 -0.50 14.50 3.90
C VAL A 253 -1.49 14.52 5.06
N LEU A 254 -1.04 15.00 6.22
CA LEU A 254 -1.89 15.22 7.39
C LEU A 254 -1.85 16.68 7.86
N ILE A 255 -3.01 17.34 7.88
CA ILE A 255 -3.22 18.64 8.54
C ILE A 255 -4.03 18.38 9.81
N ARG A 256 -3.44 18.64 10.98
CA ARG A 256 -4.04 18.26 12.27
C ARG A 256 -3.96 19.33 13.36
N PRO A 257 -4.87 19.32 14.34
CA PRO A 257 -4.74 20.04 15.60
C PRO A 257 -3.83 19.26 16.57
N GLN A 258 -3.66 19.78 17.80
CA GLN A 258 -3.06 19.05 18.93
C GLN A 258 -4.05 18.09 19.62
N SER A 259 -4.95 17.47 18.85
CA SER A 259 -5.80 16.38 19.35
C SER A 259 -5.01 15.08 19.42
N ASN A 260 -5.05 14.41 20.57
CA ASN A 260 -4.40 13.10 20.76
C ASN A 260 -4.84 12.08 19.70
N TYR A 261 -6.08 12.18 19.21
CA TYR A 261 -6.62 11.34 18.14
C TYR A 261 -5.78 11.39 16.85
N SER A 262 -5.37 12.58 16.40
CA SER A 262 -4.53 12.75 15.21
C SER A 262 -3.03 12.85 15.51
N ILE A 263 -2.65 13.12 16.76
CA ILE A 263 -1.25 13.05 17.19
C ILE A 263 -0.75 11.62 17.05
N VAL A 264 -1.53 10.62 17.48
CA VAL A 264 -1.12 9.21 17.43
C VAL A 264 -0.69 8.79 16.02
N PRO A 265 -1.49 8.95 14.94
CA PRO A 265 -1.04 8.67 13.58
C PRO A 265 0.26 9.42 13.22
N SER A 266 0.41 10.68 13.61
CA SER A 266 1.65 11.44 13.34
C SER A 266 2.90 10.95 14.08
N LEU A 267 2.74 10.15 15.14
CA LEU A 267 3.87 9.53 15.86
C LEU A 267 4.34 8.24 15.18
N ILE A 268 3.43 7.49 14.57
CA ILE A 268 3.70 6.12 14.08
C ILE A 268 3.49 5.93 12.57
N HIS A 269 3.16 6.99 11.85
CA HIS A 269 3.07 7.04 10.40
C HIS A 269 3.97 8.14 9.83
N ASP A 270 4.55 7.86 8.67
CA ASP A 270 5.41 8.80 7.96
C ASP A 270 4.61 9.46 6.85
N TYR A 271 4.20 10.71 7.05
CA TYR A 271 3.52 11.51 6.03
C TYR A 271 4.55 12.22 5.14
N ALA A 272 4.23 12.41 3.86
CA ALA A 272 5.03 13.29 2.98
C ALA A 272 5.05 14.72 3.53
N LEU A 273 3.93 15.15 4.12
CA LEU A 273 3.82 16.44 4.78
C LEU A 273 2.91 16.33 6.02
N LEU A 274 3.37 16.88 7.14
CA LEU A 274 2.59 17.06 8.36
C LEU A 274 2.54 18.54 8.72
N TYR A 275 1.33 19.08 8.90
CA TYR A 275 1.10 20.47 9.31
C TYR A 275 0.32 20.52 10.63
N ALA A 276 0.89 21.13 11.67
CA ALA A 276 0.31 21.18 13.01
C ALA A 276 0.52 22.55 13.70
N PRO A 277 -0.36 23.01 14.61
CA PRO A 277 -0.18 24.27 15.31
C PRO A 277 0.74 24.08 16.53
N MET A 278 1.64 25.03 16.81
CA MET A 278 2.65 24.92 17.89
C MET A 278 2.53 26.03 18.94
N ASP A 279 1.97 27.16 18.56
CA ASP A 279 1.79 28.31 19.44
C ASP A 279 0.60 29.17 19.01
N PHE A 280 0.04 29.92 19.95
CA PHE A 280 -1.11 30.78 19.70
C PHE A 280 -1.02 32.08 20.50
N LYS A 281 -1.76 33.10 20.02
CA LYS A 281 -2.05 34.33 20.73
C LYS A 281 -3.56 34.44 20.97
N ARG A 282 -3.94 34.90 22.16
CA ARG A 282 -5.33 35.17 22.54
C ARG A 282 -5.54 36.67 22.78
N GLU A 283 -6.51 37.25 22.09
CA GLU A 283 -6.96 38.64 22.24
C GLU A 283 -8.47 38.65 22.52
N GLY A 284 -8.84 38.69 23.80
CA GLY A 284 -10.24 38.46 24.20
C GLY A 284 -10.70 37.06 23.82
N ARG A 285 -11.72 36.96 22.96
CA ARG A 285 -12.24 35.69 22.40
C ARG A 285 -11.58 35.29 21.08
N LYS A 286 -10.75 36.16 20.49
CA LYS A 286 -10.06 35.86 19.23
C LYS A 286 -8.80 35.04 19.52
N ILE A 287 -8.70 33.88 18.86
CA ILE A 287 -7.50 33.05 18.84
C ILE A 287 -6.81 33.23 17.49
N THR A 288 -5.49 33.30 17.49
CA THR A 288 -4.69 33.28 16.27
C THR A 288 -3.51 32.34 16.48
N ILE A 289 -3.31 31.38 15.58
CA ILE A 289 -2.13 30.51 15.59
C ILE A 289 -0.94 31.33 15.14
N THR A 290 0.07 31.45 16.01
CA THR A 290 1.26 32.29 15.78
C THR A 290 2.45 31.49 15.27
N LYS A 291 2.45 30.18 15.50
CA LYS A 291 3.50 29.27 15.05
C LYS A 291 2.90 27.94 14.64
N THR A 292 3.40 27.39 13.54
CA THR A 292 3.08 26.05 13.06
C THR A 292 4.33 25.20 12.96
N GLU A 293 4.15 23.89 13.01
CA GLU A 293 5.12 22.87 12.64
C GLU A 293 4.77 22.39 11.25
N LEU A 294 5.78 22.41 10.36
CA LEU A 294 5.73 21.81 9.05
C LEU A 294 6.85 20.77 8.99
N LYS A 295 6.50 19.49 9.11
CA LYS A 295 7.43 18.39 8.84
C LYS A 295 7.25 17.93 7.41
N VAL A 296 8.36 17.75 6.71
CA VAL A 296 8.39 17.32 5.30
C VAL A 296 9.35 16.15 5.23
N ASP A 297 8.83 15.02 4.74
CA ASP A 297 9.66 13.90 4.32
C ASP A 297 9.89 14.07 2.81
N GLU A 298 11.07 14.57 2.44
CA GLU A 298 11.39 14.88 1.04
C GLU A 298 11.37 13.63 0.16
N GLU A 299 11.75 12.46 0.69
CA GLU A 299 11.72 11.20 -0.07
C GLU A 299 10.26 10.84 -0.40
N LYS A 300 9.38 10.85 0.61
CA LYS A 300 7.95 10.60 0.41
C LYS A 300 7.28 11.66 -0.45
N LEU A 301 7.65 12.93 -0.29
CA LEU A 301 7.14 14.02 -1.12
C LEU A 301 7.42 13.74 -2.61
N GLN A 302 8.64 13.30 -2.95
CA GLN A 302 8.96 12.91 -4.32
C GLN A 302 8.22 11.64 -4.76
N GLN A 303 8.10 10.62 -3.91
CA GLN A 303 7.33 9.41 -4.20
C GLN A 303 5.86 9.73 -4.51
N VAL A 304 5.25 10.67 -3.78
CA VAL A 304 3.87 11.12 -4.03
C VAL A 304 3.77 11.88 -5.34
N LYS A 305 4.68 12.80 -5.63
CA LYS A 305 4.71 13.50 -6.92
C LYS A 305 4.88 12.52 -8.08
N GLN A 306 5.76 11.53 -7.91
CA GLN A 306 5.94 10.42 -8.82
C GLN A 306 4.63 9.66 -9.03
N ARG A 307 4.00 9.17 -7.96
CA ARG A 307 2.72 8.42 -8.02
C ARG A 307 1.65 9.21 -8.77
N VAL A 308 1.46 10.48 -8.44
CA VAL A 308 0.40 11.35 -8.99
C VAL A 308 0.70 11.81 -10.41
N SER A 309 1.98 11.88 -10.82
CA SER A 309 2.35 12.14 -12.22
C SER A 309 2.03 10.96 -13.15
N GLY A 310 1.54 9.83 -12.62
CA GLY A 310 1.49 8.54 -13.29
C GLY A 310 2.79 7.75 -13.06
N PRO A 311 2.83 6.46 -13.44
CA PRO A 311 4.01 5.62 -13.24
C PRO A 311 5.22 6.32 -13.85
N PHE A 312 6.34 6.36 -13.14
CA PHE A 312 7.52 7.18 -13.48
C PHE A 312 7.84 7.14 -14.99
N GLY A 313 7.74 8.28 -15.67
CA GLY A 313 8.09 8.39 -17.08
C GLY A 313 7.06 7.86 -18.09
N LEU A 314 5.84 7.45 -17.69
CA LEU A 314 4.76 7.27 -18.65
C LEU A 314 4.19 8.62 -19.03
N THR A 315 4.41 9.04 -20.26
CA THR A 315 3.65 10.13 -20.87
C THR A 315 2.26 9.60 -21.22
N PRO A 316 1.18 10.06 -20.54
CA PRO A 316 -0.17 9.77 -21.00
C PRO A 316 -0.35 10.41 -22.38
N ARG A 317 -1.00 9.71 -23.28
CA ARG A 317 -1.36 10.28 -24.59
C ARG A 317 -2.48 11.28 -24.38
N GLU A 318 -2.42 12.40 -25.11
CA GLU A 318 -3.51 13.39 -25.12
C GLU A 318 -4.86 12.77 -25.53
N LYS A 319 -4.81 11.75 -26.39
CA LYS A 319 -5.96 10.94 -26.80
C LYS A 319 -5.56 9.47 -26.87
N PRO A 320 -6.40 8.55 -26.38
CA PRO A 320 -6.16 7.13 -26.55
C PRO A 320 -6.09 6.73 -28.02
N LEU A 321 -5.15 5.83 -28.36
CA LEU A 321 -5.13 5.19 -29.67
C LEU A 321 -6.24 4.13 -29.77
N SER A 322 -6.57 3.73 -31.00
CA SER A 322 -7.38 2.53 -31.27
C SER A 322 -6.45 1.50 -31.87
N LEU A 323 -5.99 0.55 -31.06
CA LEU A 323 -4.98 -0.42 -31.43
C LEU A 323 -5.57 -1.81 -31.60
N THR A 324 -5.02 -2.59 -32.53
CA THR A 324 -5.35 -4.00 -32.74
C THR A 324 -4.35 -4.92 -32.02
N THR A 325 -4.78 -6.13 -31.70
CA THR A 325 -4.05 -7.09 -30.86
C THR A 325 -3.92 -8.45 -31.53
N SER A 326 -2.72 -9.02 -31.49
CA SER A 326 -2.42 -10.37 -31.95
C SER A 326 -1.83 -11.19 -30.82
N ILE A 327 -2.48 -12.31 -30.47
CA ILE A 327 -1.93 -13.27 -29.52
C ILE A 327 -0.99 -14.23 -30.25
N LEU A 328 0.23 -14.38 -29.76
CA LEU A 328 1.27 -15.25 -30.31
C LEU A 328 1.41 -16.49 -29.43
N VAL A 329 1.03 -17.65 -29.96
CA VAL A 329 1.04 -18.91 -29.22
C VAL A 329 2.12 -19.84 -29.77
N PRO A 330 3.32 -19.92 -29.16
CA PRO A 330 4.26 -20.99 -29.45
C PRO A 330 3.71 -22.32 -28.93
N CYS A 331 3.73 -23.35 -29.76
CA CYS A 331 3.12 -24.63 -29.44
C CYS A 331 4.05 -25.79 -29.79
N HIS A 332 4.46 -26.52 -28.75
CA HIS A 332 5.07 -27.84 -28.88
C HIS A 332 3.97 -28.89 -29.15
N PRO A 333 4.20 -29.95 -29.93
CA PRO A 333 3.18 -30.97 -30.24
C PRO A 333 2.44 -31.50 -29.01
N LYS A 334 3.16 -31.69 -27.90
CA LYS A 334 2.60 -32.17 -26.63
C LYS A 334 1.55 -31.23 -26.00
N HIS A 335 1.58 -29.94 -26.33
CA HIS A 335 0.62 -28.92 -25.84
C HIS A 335 -0.51 -28.65 -26.82
N ALA A 336 -0.47 -29.19 -28.04
CA ALA A 336 -1.54 -28.98 -29.02
C ALA A 336 -2.95 -29.33 -28.48
N PRO A 337 -3.14 -30.38 -27.65
CA PRO A 337 -4.45 -30.67 -27.05
C PRO A 337 -4.99 -29.57 -26.12
N LEU A 338 -4.12 -28.72 -25.56
CA LEU A 338 -4.49 -27.64 -24.63
C LEU A 338 -5.03 -26.40 -25.36
N LEU A 339 -4.81 -26.29 -26.68
CA LEU A 339 -5.16 -25.11 -27.46
C LEU A 339 -6.66 -24.79 -27.44
N PHE A 340 -7.54 -25.79 -27.38
CA PHE A 340 -8.99 -25.56 -27.31
C PHE A 340 -9.38 -24.81 -26.04
N ALA A 341 -8.89 -25.25 -24.89
CA ALA A 341 -9.16 -24.60 -23.62
C ALA A 341 -8.58 -23.17 -23.58
N LEU A 342 -7.39 -22.98 -24.17
CA LEU A 342 -6.79 -21.66 -24.29
C LEU A 342 -7.63 -20.72 -25.15
N LEU A 343 -8.07 -21.16 -26.33
CA LEU A 343 -8.90 -20.36 -27.23
C LEU A 343 -10.28 -20.07 -26.62
N ASP A 344 -10.87 -21.03 -25.90
CA ASP A 344 -12.12 -20.83 -25.16
C ASP A 344 -11.92 -19.78 -24.03
N ALA A 345 -10.77 -19.77 -23.35
CA ALA A 345 -10.44 -18.72 -22.38
C ALA A 345 -10.28 -17.34 -23.02
N TYR A 346 -9.73 -17.24 -24.24
CA TYR A 346 -9.70 -15.98 -24.98
C TYR A 346 -11.09 -15.53 -25.44
N ALA A 347 -11.99 -16.45 -25.75
CA ALA A 347 -13.37 -16.13 -26.12
C ALA A 347 -14.20 -15.59 -24.95
N GLN A 348 -13.72 -15.76 -23.72
CA GLN A 348 -14.33 -15.26 -22.49
C GLN A 348 -13.64 -13.99 -21.95
N GLN A 349 -12.70 -13.40 -22.70
CA GLN A 349 -12.08 -12.14 -22.28
C GLN A 349 -13.11 -11.00 -22.30
N THR A 350 -12.95 -10.04 -21.38
CA THR A 350 -13.76 -8.81 -21.35
C THR A 350 -13.60 -7.96 -22.62
N VAL A 351 -12.42 -8.03 -23.24
CA VAL A 351 -12.14 -7.52 -24.58
C VAL A 351 -11.51 -8.65 -25.39
N LEU A 352 -12.08 -8.96 -26.55
CA LEU A 352 -11.57 -10.01 -27.42
C LEU A 352 -10.29 -9.57 -28.13
N PRO A 353 -9.32 -10.47 -28.37
CA PRO A 353 -8.22 -10.18 -29.29
C PRO A 353 -8.75 -10.09 -30.74
N ASP A 354 -8.04 -9.37 -31.61
CA ASP A 354 -8.41 -9.33 -33.04
C ASP A 354 -8.05 -10.65 -33.73
N GLU A 355 -6.93 -11.25 -33.33
CA GLU A 355 -6.51 -12.56 -33.81
C GLU A 355 -5.62 -13.34 -32.82
N VAL A 356 -5.57 -14.65 -33.03
CA VAL A 356 -4.67 -15.59 -32.35
C VAL A 356 -3.88 -16.37 -33.41
N ILE A 357 -2.56 -16.27 -33.37
CA ILE A 357 -1.64 -16.98 -34.26
C ILE A 357 -0.93 -18.08 -33.47
N ILE A 358 -1.14 -19.33 -33.89
CA ILE A 358 -0.56 -20.49 -33.24
C ILE A 358 0.56 -21.04 -34.13
N SER A 359 1.80 -21.02 -33.63
CA SER A 359 2.94 -21.63 -34.31
C SER A 359 3.23 -23.02 -33.73
N ILE A 360 3.01 -24.05 -34.55
CA ILE A 360 3.21 -25.45 -34.17
C ILE A 360 4.46 -26.00 -34.87
N SER A 361 5.48 -26.34 -34.09
CA SER A 361 6.68 -27.05 -34.59
C SER A 361 6.49 -28.57 -34.54
N GLU A 362 7.27 -29.32 -35.32
CA GLU A 362 7.13 -30.77 -35.46
C GLU A 362 5.68 -31.21 -35.72
N VAL A 363 4.98 -30.50 -36.61
CA VAL A 363 3.54 -30.67 -36.87
C VAL A 363 3.16 -32.11 -37.21
N ASP A 364 4.06 -32.89 -37.81
CA ASP A 364 3.84 -34.30 -38.16
C ASP A 364 3.58 -35.20 -36.92
N LYS A 365 3.90 -34.72 -35.71
CA LYS A 365 3.60 -35.38 -34.44
C LYS A 365 2.21 -35.03 -33.89
N VAL A 366 1.47 -34.15 -34.55
CA VAL A 366 0.14 -33.71 -34.16
C VAL A 366 -0.89 -34.29 -35.12
N SER A 367 -1.93 -34.93 -34.58
CA SER A 367 -2.98 -35.54 -35.40
C SER A 367 -3.78 -34.50 -36.18
N ASP A 368 -4.08 -34.78 -37.46
CA ASP A 368 -4.98 -33.98 -38.28
C ASP A 368 -6.36 -33.80 -37.65
N ALA A 369 -6.83 -34.78 -36.86
CA ALA A 369 -8.09 -34.69 -36.13
C ALA A 369 -8.09 -33.56 -35.08
N LEU A 370 -6.91 -33.15 -34.61
CA LEU A 370 -6.73 -32.03 -33.70
C LEU A 370 -6.54 -30.70 -34.46
N LEU A 371 -5.83 -30.72 -35.59
CA LEU A 371 -5.51 -29.53 -36.38
C LEU A 371 -6.72 -29.03 -37.19
N ALA A 372 -7.50 -29.93 -37.79
CA ALA A 372 -8.60 -29.56 -38.66
C ALA A 372 -9.67 -28.69 -37.95
N PRO A 373 -10.10 -28.99 -36.70
CA PRO A 373 -11.04 -28.13 -35.99
C PRO A 373 -10.47 -26.76 -35.60
N LEU A 374 -9.17 -26.65 -35.33
CA LEU A 374 -8.53 -25.36 -35.03
C LEU A 374 -8.57 -24.41 -36.24
N ALA A 375 -8.47 -24.96 -37.45
CA ALA A 375 -8.54 -24.20 -38.71
C ALA A 375 -9.97 -23.76 -39.09
N GLN A 376 -11.02 -24.32 -38.47
CA GLN A 376 -12.41 -23.99 -38.77
C GLN A 376 -12.87 -22.63 -38.19
N ASN A 377 -12.03 -21.98 -37.38
CA ASN A 377 -12.25 -20.63 -36.88
C ASN A 377 -13.61 -20.42 -36.19
N ARG A 378 -13.93 -21.26 -35.20
CA ARG A 378 -15.21 -21.22 -34.46
C ARG A 378 -15.26 -20.19 -33.32
N TRP A 379 -14.16 -19.49 -33.07
CA TRP A 379 -14.04 -18.49 -32.01
C TRP A 379 -14.40 -17.10 -32.54
N PRO A 380 -14.78 -16.13 -31.67
CA PRO A 380 -15.24 -14.81 -32.10
C PRO A 380 -14.11 -13.89 -32.61
N PHE A 381 -12.91 -14.44 -32.80
CA PHE A 381 -11.72 -13.78 -33.32
C PHE A 381 -11.03 -14.69 -34.34
N ARG A 382 -10.13 -14.13 -35.16
CA ARG A 382 -9.45 -14.91 -36.19
C ARG A 382 -8.40 -15.84 -35.58
N VAL A 383 -8.44 -17.12 -35.91
CA VAL A 383 -7.41 -18.10 -35.57
C VAL A 383 -6.59 -18.45 -36.82
N ARG A 384 -5.26 -18.35 -36.72
CA ARG A 384 -4.33 -18.71 -37.78
C ARG A 384 -3.33 -19.76 -37.30
N LEU A 385 -3.23 -20.86 -38.03
CA LEU A 385 -2.21 -21.89 -37.80
C LEU A 385 -0.99 -21.64 -38.67
N VAL A 386 0.19 -21.67 -38.06
CA VAL A 386 1.48 -21.60 -38.73
C VAL A 386 2.24 -22.86 -38.36
N THR A 387 2.41 -23.78 -39.30
CA THR A 387 3.00 -25.09 -39.01
C THR A 387 4.44 -25.17 -39.50
N SER A 388 5.22 -26.05 -38.89
CA SER A 388 6.57 -26.39 -39.29
C SER A 388 6.82 -27.88 -39.01
N PRO A 389 7.36 -28.66 -39.97
CA PRO A 389 7.80 -30.02 -39.69
C PRO A 389 9.09 -30.04 -38.85
N LEU A 390 9.85 -28.95 -38.85
CA LEU A 390 11.08 -28.83 -38.06
C LEU A 390 10.79 -28.55 -36.59
N ARG A 391 11.65 -29.06 -35.70
CA ARG A 391 11.67 -28.70 -34.29
C ARG A 391 12.20 -27.28 -34.11
N LEU A 392 11.44 -26.47 -33.39
CA LEU A 392 11.78 -25.08 -33.08
C LEU A 392 11.71 -24.87 -31.57
N GLY A 393 12.54 -23.96 -31.06
CA GLY A 393 12.39 -23.42 -29.71
C GLY A 393 11.13 -22.55 -29.58
N ASP A 394 10.84 -22.13 -28.36
CA ASP A 394 9.78 -21.17 -28.04
C ASP A 394 9.97 -19.85 -28.80
N GLY A 395 11.19 -19.32 -28.84
CA GLY A 395 11.51 -18.09 -29.57
C GLY A 395 11.32 -18.22 -31.08
N GLY A 396 11.76 -19.32 -31.69
CA GLY A 396 11.53 -19.58 -33.12
C GLY A 396 10.04 -19.68 -33.48
N ASN A 397 9.24 -20.32 -32.62
CA ASN A 397 7.79 -20.35 -32.79
C ASN A 397 7.15 -18.97 -32.59
N ARG A 398 7.57 -18.18 -31.59
CA ARG A 398 7.11 -16.79 -31.39
C ARG A 398 7.43 -15.91 -32.59
N ASN A 399 8.65 -15.98 -33.14
CA ASN A 399 9.04 -15.24 -34.34
C ASN A 399 8.14 -15.59 -35.54
N ARG A 400 7.89 -16.88 -35.79
CA ARG A 400 7.01 -17.33 -36.89
C ARG A 400 5.58 -16.84 -36.73
N ALA A 401 5.04 -16.89 -35.51
CA ALA A 401 3.72 -16.36 -35.21
C ALA A 401 3.69 -14.83 -35.42
N ALA A 402 4.68 -14.10 -34.92
CA ALA A 402 4.79 -12.65 -35.05
C ALA A 402 4.88 -12.18 -36.51
N HIS A 403 5.65 -12.88 -37.35
CA HIS A 403 5.70 -12.59 -38.80
C HIS A 403 4.34 -12.76 -39.50
N CYS A 404 3.47 -13.62 -38.97
CA CYS A 404 2.14 -13.87 -39.53
C CYS A 404 1.04 -12.99 -38.92
N ALA A 405 1.34 -12.28 -37.83
CA ALA A 405 0.43 -11.41 -37.11
C ALA A 405 0.23 -10.08 -37.87
N SER A 406 -0.94 -9.48 -37.74
CA SER A 406 -1.32 -8.17 -38.31
C SER A 406 -1.61 -7.08 -37.27
N GLY A 407 -1.75 -7.43 -35.99
CA GLY A 407 -2.07 -6.48 -34.92
C GLY A 407 -0.97 -5.48 -34.58
N ASP A 408 -1.34 -4.32 -34.05
CA ASP A 408 -0.40 -3.28 -33.58
C ASP A 408 0.36 -3.70 -32.32
N ILE A 409 -0.29 -4.50 -31.47
CA ILE A 409 0.25 -5.05 -30.23
C ILE A 409 0.39 -6.57 -30.41
N LEU A 410 1.59 -7.08 -30.14
CA LEU A 410 1.91 -8.49 -30.15
C LEU A 410 1.99 -9.00 -28.71
N MET A 411 1.18 -9.98 -28.34
CA MET A 411 1.09 -10.52 -26.98
C MET A 411 1.47 -11.99 -26.97
N ALA A 412 2.58 -12.35 -26.34
CA ALA A 412 2.97 -13.74 -26.19
C ALA A 412 2.05 -14.48 -25.19
N GLN A 413 1.80 -15.76 -25.45
CA GLN A 413 1.01 -16.63 -24.61
C GLN A 413 1.46 -18.08 -24.80
N ASP A 414 1.94 -18.74 -23.74
CA ASP A 414 2.29 -20.14 -23.86
C ASP A 414 1.03 -21.02 -23.94
N ALA A 415 1.08 -22.08 -24.75
CA ALA A 415 -0.06 -22.95 -25.05
C ALA A 415 -0.59 -23.71 -23.82
N ASP A 416 0.27 -23.89 -22.83
CA ASP A 416 0.07 -24.63 -21.60
C ASP A 416 -0.25 -23.75 -20.40
N ASP A 417 -0.56 -22.48 -20.58
CA ASP A 417 -0.92 -21.54 -19.49
C ASP A 417 -2.31 -20.92 -19.68
N VAL A 418 -2.79 -20.18 -18.68
CA VAL A 418 -4.15 -19.60 -18.68
C VAL A 418 -4.09 -18.07 -18.53
N PRO A 419 -4.70 -17.29 -19.44
CA PRO A 419 -4.77 -15.84 -19.31
C PRO A 419 -5.84 -15.43 -18.30
N HIS A 420 -5.60 -14.32 -17.58
CA HIS A 420 -6.65 -13.65 -16.81
C HIS A 420 -7.79 -13.20 -17.72
N PRO A 421 -9.08 -13.27 -17.32
CA PRO A 421 -10.22 -12.77 -18.10
C PRO A 421 -10.17 -11.32 -18.59
N GLN A 422 -9.30 -10.48 -18.02
CA GLN A 422 -9.15 -9.04 -18.34
C GLN A 422 -7.78 -8.77 -18.99
N ARG A 423 -7.00 -9.80 -19.33
CA ARG A 423 -5.61 -9.65 -19.79
C ARG A 423 -5.52 -8.79 -21.05
N VAL A 424 -6.36 -9.07 -22.04
CA VAL A 424 -6.39 -8.31 -23.30
C VAL A 424 -6.81 -6.86 -23.06
N GLU A 425 -7.88 -6.66 -22.28
CA GLU A 425 -8.39 -5.32 -21.93
C GLU A 425 -7.31 -4.46 -21.25
N ILE A 426 -6.68 -4.99 -20.20
CA ILE A 426 -5.69 -4.27 -19.40
C ILE A 426 -4.47 -3.91 -20.24
N ILE A 427 -3.90 -4.88 -20.97
CA ILE A 427 -2.70 -4.66 -21.77
C ILE A 427 -2.99 -3.69 -22.92
N LYS A 428 -4.09 -3.89 -23.65
CA LYS A 428 -4.51 -2.99 -24.73
C LYS A 428 -4.71 -1.57 -24.22
N SER A 429 -5.45 -1.39 -23.12
CA SER A 429 -5.68 -0.09 -22.49
C SER A 429 -4.38 0.62 -22.12
N CYS A 430 -3.37 -0.11 -21.62
CA CYS A 430 -2.06 0.47 -21.32
C CYS A 430 -1.36 1.03 -22.56
N PHE A 431 -1.30 0.28 -23.66
CA PHE A 431 -0.70 0.76 -24.92
C PHE A 431 -1.50 1.90 -25.57
N GLU A 432 -2.83 1.88 -25.43
CA GLU A 432 -3.69 2.92 -25.97
C GLU A 432 -3.57 4.23 -25.20
N ARG A 433 -3.36 4.18 -23.88
CA ARG A 433 -3.33 5.37 -23.00
C ARG A 433 -1.94 5.93 -22.76
N TYR A 434 -0.89 5.12 -22.83
CA TYR A 434 0.48 5.53 -22.50
C TYR A 434 1.42 5.35 -23.70
N GLU A 435 2.46 6.16 -23.75
CA GLU A 435 3.51 6.04 -24.76
C GLU A 435 4.53 4.93 -24.45
N ILE A 436 4.07 3.68 -24.41
CA ILE A 436 4.90 2.51 -24.11
C ILE A 436 5.14 1.64 -25.35
N LEU A 437 6.24 0.88 -25.33
CA LEU A 437 6.62 -0.05 -26.40
C LEU A 437 6.69 -1.51 -25.93
N HIS A 438 6.87 -1.71 -24.64
CA HIS A 438 7.12 -3.00 -24.01
C HIS A 438 6.36 -3.08 -22.69
N LEU A 439 5.68 -4.21 -22.45
CA LEU A 439 4.93 -4.46 -21.23
C LEU A 439 5.16 -5.89 -20.73
N VAL A 440 5.49 -6.02 -19.45
CA VAL A 440 5.48 -7.30 -18.72
C VAL A 440 4.50 -7.22 -17.55
N HIS A 441 4.12 -8.35 -16.98
CA HIS A 441 3.14 -8.38 -15.89
C HIS A 441 3.41 -9.47 -14.86
N GLY A 442 2.75 -9.38 -13.71
CA GLY A 442 2.76 -10.42 -12.68
C GLY A 442 2.14 -11.73 -13.15
N TYR A 443 2.35 -12.79 -12.38
CA TYR A 443 1.75 -14.10 -12.63
C TYR A 443 1.46 -14.84 -11.33
N ILE A 444 0.57 -15.84 -11.41
CA ILE A 444 0.34 -16.82 -10.35
C ILE A 444 1.07 -18.10 -10.73
N TYR A 445 1.80 -18.67 -9.77
CA TYR A 445 2.45 -19.98 -9.92
C TYR A 445 1.54 -21.06 -9.30
N ALA A 446 0.69 -21.70 -10.10
CA ALA A 446 -0.20 -22.77 -9.65
C ALA A 446 -0.73 -23.62 -10.83
N LEU A 447 -1.20 -24.83 -10.55
CA LEU A 447 -1.87 -25.68 -11.55
C LEU A 447 -3.28 -25.15 -11.90
N GLN A 448 -3.96 -24.61 -10.90
CA GLN A 448 -5.26 -23.97 -10.98
C GLN A 448 -5.28 -22.80 -9.98
N ALA A 449 -5.90 -21.68 -10.35
CA ALA A 449 -6.11 -20.54 -9.48
C ALA A 449 -7.34 -19.75 -9.93
N GLU A 450 -7.98 -19.07 -8.99
CA GLU A 450 -8.91 -17.99 -9.30
C GLU A 450 -8.13 -16.68 -9.45
N PHE A 451 -8.43 -15.92 -10.48
CA PHE A 451 -7.85 -14.59 -10.64
C PHE A 451 -8.56 -13.59 -9.73
N PRO A 452 -7.81 -12.67 -9.08
CA PRO A 452 -8.44 -11.54 -8.39
C PRO A 452 -9.17 -10.66 -9.41
N SER A 453 -10.30 -10.04 -9.03
CA SER A 453 -10.91 -9.02 -9.88
C SER A 453 -10.01 -7.77 -9.91
N ILE A 454 -9.65 -7.30 -11.10
CA ILE A 454 -8.82 -6.10 -11.26
C ILE A 454 -9.72 -4.95 -11.69
N GLN A 455 -10.00 -4.04 -10.76
CA GLN A 455 -10.75 -2.80 -11.04
C GLN A 455 -9.84 -1.73 -11.64
N MET A 456 -8.63 -1.59 -11.11
CA MET A 456 -7.60 -0.68 -11.59
C MET A 456 -6.24 -1.40 -11.54
N PRO A 457 -5.49 -1.46 -12.64
CA PRO A 457 -4.20 -2.15 -12.64
C PRO A 457 -3.13 -1.35 -11.88
N HIS A 458 -2.29 -2.07 -11.14
CA HIS A 458 -1.10 -1.55 -10.46
C HIS A 458 0.03 -1.39 -11.48
N LEU A 459 0.27 -0.16 -11.91
CA LEU A 459 1.21 0.17 -12.98
C LEU A 459 2.53 0.73 -12.42
N VAL A 460 3.66 0.18 -12.87
CA VAL A 460 5.00 0.72 -12.60
C VAL A 460 5.77 0.83 -13.90
N ALA A 461 6.26 2.02 -14.23
CA ALA A 461 7.06 2.23 -15.43
C ALA A 461 8.54 2.40 -15.10
N TYR A 462 9.37 1.94 -16.04
CA TYR A 462 10.80 1.87 -15.90
C TYR A 462 11.49 2.59 -17.05
N GLY A 463 12.39 3.50 -16.68
CA GLY A 463 13.23 4.24 -17.62
C GLY A 463 14.52 3.50 -17.97
N PRO A 464 15.37 4.12 -18.81
CA PRO A 464 16.57 3.50 -19.39
C PRO A 464 17.61 3.03 -18.37
N GLU A 465 17.67 3.67 -17.20
CA GLU A 465 18.63 3.32 -16.16
C GLU A 465 18.16 2.15 -15.26
N THR A 466 16.99 1.60 -15.53
CA THR A 466 16.45 0.49 -14.72
C THR A 466 17.16 -0.81 -15.07
N ASP A 467 17.81 -1.42 -14.08
CA ASP A 467 18.23 -2.81 -14.16
C ASP A 467 17.02 -3.74 -13.93
N MET A 468 16.58 -4.39 -15.00
CA MET A 468 15.51 -5.40 -15.00
C MET A 468 15.76 -6.55 -14.01
N THR A 469 17.02 -6.84 -13.67
CA THR A 469 17.37 -7.88 -12.70
C THR A 469 17.22 -7.44 -11.24
N SER A 470 17.09 -6.13 -11.00
CA SER A 470 16.90 -5.53 -9.66
C SER A 470 15.44 -5.30 -9.27
N LEU A 471 14.51 -5.67 -10.15
CA LEU A 471 13.08 -5.50 -9.90
C LEU A 471 12.65 -6.34 -8.70
N SER A 472 12.11 -5.67 -7.68
CA SER A 472 11.70 -6.27 -6.39
C SER A 472 10.40 -7.08 -6.47
N PHE A 473 9.86 -7.32 -7.66
CA PHE A 473 8.57 -7.96 -7.88
C PHE A 473 8.68 -9.09 -8.92
N PRO A 474 8.08 -10.27 -8.70
CA PRO A 474 8.09 -11.37 -9.66
C PRO A 474 7.17 -11.07 -10.86
N PHE A 475 7.76 -10.88 -12.04
CA PHE A 475 7.03 -10.74 -13.30
C PHE A 475 7.34 -11.91 -14.25
N ALA A 476 6.41 -12.19 -15.17
CA ALA A 476 6.57 -13.25 -16.14
C ALA A 476 7.29 -12.73 -17.39
N ASN A 477 8.39 -13.39 -17.78
CA ASN A 477 9.17 -13.01 -18.96
C ASN A 477 8.54 -13.53 -20.27
N GLY A 478 8.05 -14.77 -20.28
CA GLY A 478 7.43 -15.42 -21.43
C GLY A 478 6.22 -14.69 -22.03
N PRO A 479 5.19 -14.32 -21.24
CA PRO A 479 3.94 -13.72 -21.74
C PRO A 479 4.04 -12.20 -21.92
N VAL A 480 5.16 -11.71 -22.45
CA VAL A 480 5.40 -10.29 -22.75
C VAL A 480 4.42 -9.75 -23.82
N ALA A 481 4.10 -8.46 -23.73
CA ALA A 481 3.43 -7.71 -24.80
C ALA A 481 4.34 -6.60 -25.34
N ILE A 482 4.36 -6.42 -26.65
CA ILE A 482 5.20 -5.42 -27.34
C ILE A 482 4.43 -4.74 -28.48
N ARG A 483 4.87 -3.54 -28.86
CA ARG A 483 4.48 -2.94 -30.13
C ARG A 483 5.10 -3.70 -31.29
N ARG A 484 4.40 -3.77 -32.43
CA ARG A 484 4.94 -4.36 -33.66
C ARG A 484 6.32 -3.83 -34.06
N GLU A 485 6.52 -2.52 -33.93
CA GLU A 485 7.79 -1.86 -34.27
C GLU A 485 9.00 -2.34 -33.44
N VAL A 486 8.75 -2.92 -32.26
CA VAL A 486 9.79 -3.57 -31.45
C VAL A 486 10.22 -4.88 -32.10
N PHE A 487 9.26 -5.71 -32.53
CA PHE A 487 9.53 -6.99 -33.18
C PHE A 487 10.28 -6.84 -34.51
N GLU A 488 10.00 -5.76 -35.25
CA GLU A 488 10.70 -5.44 -36.50
C GLU A 488 12.21 -5.19 -36.31
N GLN A 489 12.63 -4.87 -35.08
CA GLN A 489 14.01 -4.56 -34.74
C GLN A 489 14.66 -5.62 -33.84
N VAL A 490 13.88 -6.27 -32.98
CA VAL A 490 14.35 -7.27 -32.00
C VAL A 490 13.46 -8.50 -32.08
N GLN A 491 14.05 -9.64 -32.40
CA GLN A 491 13.37 -10.94 -32.45
C GLN A 491 13.79 -11.82 -31.27
N TRP A 492 12.95 -12.81 -30.93
CA TRP A 492 13.28 -13.78 -29.90
C TRP A 492 14.47 -14.65 -30.33
N PRO A 493 15.39 -15.02 -29.42
CA PRO A 493 16.42 -16.00 -29.72
C PRO A 493 15.79 -17.35 -30.12
N GLU A 494 16.26 -17.96 -31.21
CA GLU A 494 15.69 -19.21 -31.73
C GLU A 494 16.28 -20.48 -31.10
N GLY A 495 17.24 -20.33 -30.18
CA GLY A 495 17.88 -21.44 -29.49
C GLY A 495 16.92 -22.22 -28.58
N PHE A 496 17.41 -23.31 -27.98
CA PHE A 496 16.65 -24.13 -27.03
C PHE A 496 17.00 -23.80 -25.58
N SER A 497 17.24 -22.53 -25.26
CA SER A 497 17.57 -22.10 -23.90
C SER A 497 16.33 -21.73 -23.10
N ARG A 498 16.32 -22.04 -21.80
CA ARG A 498 15.21 -21.71 -20.88
C ARG A 498 15.08 -20.21 -20.61
N ASP A 499 16.10 -19.41 -20.94
CA ASP A 499 16.17 -17.97 -20.67
C ASP A 499 15.94 -17.09 -21.91
N ASN A 500 15.48 -17.68 -23.03
CA ASN A 500 15.24 -16.95 -24.29
C ASN A 500 14.34 -15.73 -24.11
N ASP A 501 13.31 -15.86 -23.27
CA ASP A 501 12.35 -14.80 -22.94
C ASP A 501 13.02 -13.66 -22.15
N SER A 502 13.86 -14.00 -21.19
CA SER A 502 14.62 -13.07 -20.35
C SER A 502 15.68 -12.34 -21.17
N VAL A 503 16.35 -13.04 -22.09
CA VAL A 503 17.29 -12.46 -23.05
C VAL A 503 16.57 -11.50 -24.00
N PHE A 504 15.40 -11.89 -24.51
CA PHE A 504 14.58 -11.02 -25.36
C PHE A 504 14.18 -9.73 -24.62
N ASN A 505 13.58 -9.86 -23.43
CA ASN A 505 13.12 -8.71 -22.66
C ASN A 505 14.26 -7.76 -22.30
N ARG A 506 15.45 -8.28 -21.98
CA ARG A 506 16.64 -7.46 -21.72
C ARG A 506 17.05 -6.66 -22.95
N LYS A 507 17.14 -7.29 -24.12
CA LYS A 507 17.48 -6.61 -25.39
C LYS A 507 16.45 -5.54 -25.76
N VAL A 508 15.16 -5.84 -25.59
CA VAL A 508 14.09 -4.86 -25.84
C VAL A 508 14.24 -3.67 -24.90
N HIS A 509 14.44 -3.89 -23.60
CA HIS A 509 14.58 -2.80 -22.63
C HIS A 509 15.84 -1.95 -22.86
N GLU A 510 16.97 -2.58 -23.23
CA GLU A 510 18.21 -1.90 -23.60
C GLU A 510 18.04 -0.97 -24.81
N GLN A 511 17.22 -1.37 -25.79
CA GLN A 511 16.98 -0.62 -27.02
C GLN A 511 15.80 0.36 -26.94
N PHE A 512 14.77 0.01 -26.16
CA PHE A 512 13.51 0.72 -26.03
C PHE A 512 13.18 0.92 -24.54
N PRO A 513 13.69 1.97 -23.90
CA PRO A 513 13.55 2.20 -22.47
C PRO A 513 12.17 2.80 -22.12
N ARG A 514 11.10 2.12 -22.55
CA ARG A 514 9.69 2.47 -22.36
C ARG A 514 8.93 1.23 -21.90
N LEU A 515 9.47 0.58 -20.87
CA LEU A 515 8.90 -0.61 -20.25
C LEU A 515 7.83 -0.23 -19.22
N LEU A 516 6.66 -0.85 -19.35
CA LEU A 516 5.63 -0.85 -18.32
C LEU A 516 5.55 -2.23 -17.65
N VAL A 517 5.46 -2.25 -16.34
CA VAL A 517 5.15 -3.43 -15.54
C VAL A 517 3.76 -3.28 -14.95
N VAL A 518 2.89 -4.23 -15.25
CA VAL A 518 1.61 -4.40 -14.53
C VAL A 518 1.84 -5.38 -13.39
N GLN A 519 1.81 -4.94 -12.14
CA GLN A 519 2.09 -5.83 -11.01
C GLN A 519 0.99 -6.87 -10.79
N ASP A 520 -0.22 -6.64 -11.29
CA ASP A 520 -1.28 -7.63 -11.15
C ASP A 520 -0.98 -8.92 -11.93
N PRO A 521 -1.39 -10.08 -11.39
CA PRO A 521 -1.19 -11.35 -12.05
C PRO A 521 -2.17 -11.52 -13.23
N LEU A 522 -1.72 -11.20 -14.44
CA LEU A 522 -2.53 -11.37 -15.65
C LEU A 522 -2.44 -12.78 -16.26
N TYR A 523 -1.77 -13.69 -15.58
CA TYR A 523 -1.33 -14.96 -16.13
C TYR A 523 -1.17 -16.04 -15.06
N LEU A 524 -1.63 -17.25 -15.35
CA LEU A 524 -1.43 -18.42 -14.51
C LEU A 524 -0.40 -19.33 -15.18
N TYR A 525 0.76 -19.46 -14.53
CA TYR A 525 1.85 -20.33 -14.97
C TYR A 525 1.69 -21.73 -14.38
N ARG A 526 1.36 -22.70 -15.24
CA ARG A 526 1.13 -24.11 -14.92
C ARG A 526 2.40 -24.92 -15.07
N ALA A 527 3.36 -24.70 -14.17
CA ALA A 527 4.70 -25.29 -14.22
C ALA A 527 4.74 -26.82 -14.49
N ALA A 528 3.78 -27.58 -13.96
CA ALA A 528 3.68 -29.03 -14.14
C ALA A 528 3.40 -29.47 -15.60
N LEU A 529 3.00 -28.55 -16.47
CA LEU A 529 2.75 -28.81 -17.89
C LEU A 529 3.91 -28.36 -18.78
N SER A 530 4.94 -27.74 -18.22
CA SER A 530 6.02 -27.10 -18.98
C SER A 530 6.72 -28.05 -19.96
N ALA A 531 7.13 -27.50 -21.11
CA ALA A 531 7.86 -28.21 -22.15
C ALA A 531 9.28 -28.65 -21.77
N TRP A 532 9.82 -28.09 -20.69
CA TRP A 532 11.24 -28.13 -20.38
C TRP A 532 11.69 -29.30 -19.50
N GLU A 533 10.78 -30.10 -18.97
CA GLU A 533 11.07 -31.35 -18.26
C GLU A 533 11.24 -32.54 -19.20
#